data_AF-A0A1B6ISH4-F1
#
_entry.id   AF-A0A1B6ISH4-F1
#
_cell.length_a   1.000
_cell.length_b   1.000
_cell.length_c   1.000
_cell.angle_alpha   90.00
_cell.angle_beta   90.00
_cell.angle_gamma   90.00
#
_symmetry.space_group_name_H-M   'P 1'
#
loop_
_entity.id
_entity.type
_entity.pdbx_description
1 polymer ?
#
loop_
_entity_poly.entity_id
_entity_poly.type
_entity_poly.pdbx_seq_one_letter_code
_entity_poly.pdbx_strand_id
1 'polypeptide(L)'
;LIESAELIIPFPELEHNMKELQELLVKMEQWEIKAQRCLEIKEMQEIKTWEDLLEEANKLLSRDIVESKVLESVIETGFFLNIDLVELPSLKEKLEQMKWLEEVKLIREDNEQMTIEAIRELIESAELIIPFPELEHNMKELQELLVKMEQWEIKAQRCLEIKEMQEIKTWEDLLEEANGINAHLPSKAAIKEILKKAKDWISKAESAITVEGHFPYMEVVEDLVNRGQQQLVRTEQLPKLEEMLNSAVVWRERASRVFLRKNTPYTLMETLIPRPELGLAMLRQKKKGKDSTLPCCISGVKLQGSIDPASVVAAFKRAEKAELEAMLLLREENELKKRVNSLDSKFCICRKPLNGNMNECALCKDWFHVSCVPLMKGVVRTCNTTIGEKAKPITYLNETKFLCPICMRSRRPRL
;
A
#
# COMPACT_ATOMS: atom_id res chain seq x y z
N LEU A 1 -44.80 65.78 -115.27
CA LEU A 1 -46.11 66.46 -115.20
C LEU A 1 -46.55 66.45 -113.74
N ILE A 2 -46.45 67.61 -113.08
CA ILE A 2 -47.32 68.15 -112.01
C ILE A 2 -47.53 67.22 -110.80
N GLU A 3 -46.80 67.43 -109.69
CA GLU A 3 -47.22 68.22 -108.52
C GLU A 3 -48.53 67.73 -107.85
N SER A 4 -48.40 67.19 -106.63
CA SER A 4 -49.32 67.48 -105.52
C SER A 4 -48.68 67.04 -104.21
N ALA A 5 -48.36 68.04 -103.38
CA ALA A 5 -47.85 67.89 -102.03
C ALA A 5 -48.98 67.52 -101.02
N GLU A 6 -48.52 67.08 -99.84
CA GLU A 6 -49.24 66.96 -98.56
C GLU A 6 -50.18 65.74 -98.46
N LEU A 7 -50.17 64.89 -97.42
CA LEU A 7 -49.77 65.08 -96.03
C LEU A 7 -48.94 63.87 -95.54
N ILE A 8 -47.70 64.10 -95.12
CA ILE A 8 -47.04 63.19 -94.16
C ILE A 8 -47.32 63.79 -92.79
N ILE A 9 -48.29 63.23 -92.09
CA ILE A 9 -48.43 63.44 -90.64
C ILE A 9 -47.21 62.74 -90.04
N PRO A 10 -46.25 63.44 -89.40
CA PRO A 10 -45.17 62.75 -88.73
C PRO A 10 -45.80 62.01 -87.56
N PHE A 11 -45.74 60.69 -87.54
CA PHE A 11 -45.96 59.88 -86.33
C PHE A 11 -44.59 59.80 -85.64
N PRO A 12 -44.25 60.76 -84.76
CA PRO A 12 -42.91 60.85 -84.18
C PRO A 12 -42.64 59.62 -83.29
N GLU A 13 -43.71 59.00 -82.79
CA GLU A 13 -43.71 57.80 -81.97
C GLU A 13 -43.18 56.57 -82.74
N LEU A 14 -43.41 56.44 -84.05
CA LEU A 14 -42.95 55.27 -84.84
C LEU A 14 -41.47 55.35 -85.22
N GLU A 15 -40.98 56.53 -85.61
CA GLU A 15 -39.54 56.77 -85.82
C GLU A 15 -38.74 56.74 -84.52
N HIS A 16 -39.33 57.23 -83.43
CA HIS A 16 -38.73 57.15 -82.09
C HIS A 16 -38.64 55.69 -81.62
N ASN A 17 -39.72 54.91 -81.76
CA ASN A 17 -39.72 53.48 -81.44
C ASN A 17 -38.75 52.68 -82.34
N MET A 18 -38.60 53.03 -83.62
CA MET A 18 -37.61 52.39 -84.50
C MET A 18 -36.16 52.72 -84.11
N LYS A 19 -35.88 53.97 -83.74
CA LYS A 19 -34.56 54.37 -83.20
C LYS A 19 -34.27 53.68 -81.87
N GLU A 20 -35.25 53.58 -80.98
CA GLU A 20 -35.11 52.86 -79.72
C GLU A 20 -34.87 51.37 -79.94
N LEU A 21 -35.56 50.73 -80.89
CA LEU A 21 -35.32 49.33 -81.25
C LEU A 21 -33.95 49.11 -81.88
N GLN A 22 -33.47 50.02 -82.74
CA GLN A 22 -32.11 49.96 -83.29
C GLN A 22 -31.05 50.17 -82.21
N GLU A 23 -31.26 51.09 -81.27
CA GLU A 23 -30.39 51.27 -80.11
C GLU A 23 -30.38 50.04 -79.19
N LEU A 24 -31.54 49.40 -78.99
CA LEU A 24 -31.63 48.16 -78.22
C LEU A 24 -30.92 47.00 -78.92
N LEU A 25 -30.98 46.91 -80.25
CA LEU A 25 -30.26 45.90 -81.04
C LEU A 25 -28.74 46.06 -80.92
N VAL A 26 -28.24 47.30 -81.05
CA VAL A 26 -26.82 47.62 -80.84
C VAL A 26 -26.39 47.32 -79.40
N LYS A 27 -27.26 47.60 -78.41
CA LYS A 27 -27.01 47.21 -77.02
C LYS A 27 -26.98 45.68 -76.89
N MET A 28 -27.91 44.94 -77.48
CA MET A 28 -27.90 43.46 -77.41
C MET A 28 -26.61 42.86 -77.99
N GLU A 29 -26.15 43.32 -79.16
CA GLU A 29 -24.88 42.87 -79.75
C GLU A 29 -23.67 43.19 -78.84
N GLN A 30 -23.66 44.37 -78.20
CA GLN A 30 -22.62 44.72 -77.23
C GLN A 30 -22.65 43.85 -75.97
N TRP A 31 -23.85 43.44 -75.53
CA TRP A 31 -24.01 42.56 -74.37
C TRP A 31 -23.59 41.13 -74.69
N GLU A 32 -23.83 40.65 -75.90
CA GLU A 32 -23.38 39.35 -76.38
C GLU A 32 -21.84 39.27 -76.39
N ILE A 33 -21.16 40.29 -76.93
CA ILE A 33 -19.69 40.41 -76.91
C ILE A 33 -19.16 40.46 -75.47
N LYS A 34 -19.83 41.17 -74.56
CA LYS A 34 -19.44 41.23 -73.14
C LYS A 34 -19.63 39.88 -72.45
N ALA A 35 -20.74 39.20 -72.71
CA ALA A 35 -21.00 37.87 -72.15
C ALA A 35 -19.93 36.87 -72.60
N GLN A 36 -19.52 36.93 -73.86
CA GLN A 36 -18.47 36.08 -74.43
C GLN A 36 -17.10 36.36 -73.81
N ARG A 37 -16.72 37.62 -73.62
CA ARG A 37 -15.51 37.99 -72.85
C ARG A 37 -15.56 37.55 -71.39
N CYS A 38 -16.73 37.61 -70.75
CA CYS A 38 -16.89 37.13 -69.37
C CYS A 38 -16.72 35.61 -69.26
N LEU A 39 -17.11 34.85 -70.28
CA LEU A 39 -16.84 33.41 -70.38
C LEU A 39 -15.33 33.15 -70.53
N GLU A 40 -14.66 33.82 -71.46
CA GLU A 40 -13.20 33.69 -71.66
C GLU A 40 -12.40 34.05 -70.40
N ILE A 41 -12.80 35.11 -69.67
CA ILE A 41 -12.16 35.50 -68.40
C ILE A 41 -12.35 34.43 -67.33
N LYS A 42 -13.54 33.80 -67.25
CA LYS A 42 -13.79 32.70 -66.33
C LYS A 42 -12.92 31.49 -66.64
N GLU A 43 -12.86 31.08 -67.91
CA GLU A 43 -12.04 29.95 -68.37
C GLU A 43 -10.54 30.21 -68.09
N MET A 44 -10.04 31.43 -68.33
CA MET A 44 -8.66 31.79 -67.98
C MET A 44 -8.40 31.82 -66.48
N GLN A 45 -9.36 32.23 -65.66
CA GLN A 45 -9.23 32.17 -64.21
C GLN A 45 -9.16 30.73 -63.71
N GLU A 46 -9.98 29.84 -64.26
CA GLU A 46 -9.98 28.40 -63.93
C GLU A 46 -8.65 27.73 -64.28
N ILE A 47 -8.08 28.04 -65.45
CA ILE A 47 -6.75 27.54 -65.86
C ILE A 47 -5.66 28.05 -64.93
N LYS A 48 -5.68 29.34 -64.58
CA LYS A 48 -4.67 29.90 -63.67
C LYS A 48 -4.76 29.28 -62.28
N THR A 49 -5.97 29.07 -61.76
CA THR A 49 -6.15 28.38 -60.47
C THR A 49 -5.67 26.92 -60.51
N TRP A 50 -5.75 26.26 -61.67
CA TRP A 50 -5.18 24.94 -61.87
C TRP A 50 -3.65 24.96 -61.82
N GLU A 51 -3.01 25.91 -62.51
CA GLU A 51 -1.55 26.07 -62.53
C GLU A 51 -1.00 26.39 -61.14
N ASP A 52 -1.65 27.32 -60.41
CA ASP A 52 -1.26 27.70 -59.05
C ASP A 52 -1.36 26.49 -58.09
N LEU A 53 -2.40 25.67 -58.22
CA LEU A 53 -2.59 24.48 -57.39
C LEU A 53 -1.60 23.37 -57.74
N LEU A 54 -1.27 23.20 -59.02
CA LEU A 54 -0.26 22.26 -59.48
C LEU A 54 1.14 22.66 -58.98
N GLU A 55 1.46 23.95 -59.00
CA GLU A 55 2.74 24.45 -58.48
C GLU A 55 2.86 24.20 -56.98
N GLU A 56 1.81 24.48 -56.20
CA GLU A 56 1.81 24.22 -54.76
C GLU A 56 1.87 22.72 -54.46
N ALA A 57 1.14 21.86 -55.19
CA ALA A 57 1.23 20.40 -55.06
C ALA A 57 2.66 19.88 -55.29
N ASN A 58 3.31 20.30 -56.39
CA ASN A 58 4.68 19.89 -56.70
C ASN A 58 5.68 20.40 -55.65
N LYS A 59 5.49 21.61 -55.16
CA LYS A 59 6.30 22.20 -54.10
C LYS A 59 6.16 21.45 -52.78
N LEU A 60 4.95 21.00 -52.42
CA LEU A 60 4.73 20.16 -51.23
C LEU A 60 5.37 18.77 -51.39
N LEU A 61 5.27 18.16 -52.58
CA LEU A 61 5.92 16.88 -52.87
C LEU A 61 7.46 16.98 -52.83
N SER A 62 8.02 18.14 -53.19
CA SER A 62 9.47 18.37 -53.15
C SER A 62 10.04 18.54 -51.74
N ARG A 63 9.19 18.79 -50.74
CA ARG A 63 9.61 19.01 -49.35
C ARG A 63 9.68 17.68 -48.59
N ASP A 64 10.68 17.55 -47.73
CA ASP A 64 10.86 16.35 -46.92
C ASP A 64 9.77 16.22 -45.85
N ILE A 65 9.48 17.31 -45.12
CA ILE A 65 8.48 17.35 -44.04
C ILE A 65 7.45 18.44 -44.33
N VAL A 66 6.17 18.08 -44.24
CA VAL A 66 5.02 18.96 -44.48
C VAL A 66 3.93 18.64 -43.46
N GLU A 67 3.18 19.65 -43.00
CA GLU A 67 2.01 19.42 -42.12
C GLU A 67 0.90 18.67 -42.86
N SER A 68 0.35 17.63 -42.24
CA SER A 68 -0.72 16.81 -42.81
C SER A 68 -1.94 17.65 -43.25
N LYS A 69 -2.31 18.64 -42.45
CA LYS A 69 -3.42 19.57 -42.73
C LYS A 69 -3.26 20.35 -44.03
N VAL A 70 -2.03 20.72 -44.39
CA VAL A 70 -1.74 21.46 -45.63
C VAL A 70 -1.92 20.54 -46.83
N LEU A 71 -1.46 19.28 -46.73
CA LEU A 71 -1.67 18.27 -47.76
C LEU A 71 -3.17 17.95 -47.93
N GLU A 72 -3.92 17.81 -46.83
CA GLU A 72 -5.38 17.63 -46.87
C GLU A 72 -6.07 18.80 -47.57
N SER A 73 -5.72 20.03 -47.23
CA SER A 73 -6.29 21.22 -47.85
C SER A 73 -6.06 21.27 -49.36
N VAL A 74 -4.89 20.87 -49.86
CA VAL A 74 -4.59 20.86 -51.30
C VAL A 74 -5.37 19.74 -52.01
N ILE A 75 -5.46 18.55 -51.40
CA ILE A 75 -6.25 17.42 -51.93
C ILE A 75 -7.74 17.79 -51.99
N GLU A 76 -8.28 18.40 -50.93
CA GLU A 76 -9.68 18.86 -50.87
C GLU A 76 -9.97 19.96 -51.88
N THR A 77 -9.05 20.91 -52.05
CA THR A 77 -9.19 22.00 -53.04
C THR A 77 -9.18 21.43 -54.46
N GLY A 78 -8.29 20.48 -54.77
CA GLY A 78 -8.27 19.78 -56.05
C GLY A 78 -9.56 19.02 -56.32
N PHE A 79 -10.12 18.36 -55.30
CA PHE A 79 -11.41 17.66 -55.40
C PHE A 79 -12.58 18.63 -55.61
N PHE A 80 -12.63 19.74 -54.88
CA PHE A 80 -13.71 20.74 -54.99
C PHE A 80 -13.74 21.40 -56.38
N LEU A 81 -12.57 21.62 -56.97
CA LEU A 81 -12.42 22.16 -58.31
C LEU A 81 -12.63 21.10 -59.40
N ASN A 82 -12.90 19.84 -59.04
CA ASN A 82 -13.05 18.69 -59.93
C ASN A 82 -11.87 18.54 -60.91
N ILE A 83 -10.66 18.78 -60.39
CA ILE A 83 -9.42 18.71 -61.14
C ILE A 83 -8.83 17.29 -61.00
N ASP A 84 -8.64 16.61 -62.12
CA ASP A 84 -7.87 15.36 -62.19
C ASP A 84 -6.37 15.65 -62.10
N LEU A 85 -5.85 15.82 -60.89
CA LEU A 85 -4.41 15.92 -60.64
C LEU A 85 -3.73 14.58 -60.90
N VAL A 86 -2.69 14.56 -61.72
CA VAL A 86 -1.86 13.37 -61.94
C VAL A 86 -1.07 13.02 -60.66
N GLU A 87 -0.82 14.03 -59.84
CA GLU A 87 -0.07 14.01 -58.59
C GLU A 87 -0.91 13.56 -57.38
N LEU A 88 -2.23 13.39 -57.53
CA LEU A 88 -3.15 12.98 -56.45
C LEU A 88 -2.71 11.70 -55.71
N PRO A 89 -2.29 10.62 -56.40
CA PRO A 89 -1.78 9.42 -55.73
C PRO A 89 -0.58 9.72 -54.85
N SER A 90 0.41 10.44 -55.37
CA SER A 90 1.63 10.81 -54.63
C SER A 90 1.36 11.76 -53.46
N LEU A 91 0.40 12.68 -53.60
CA LEU A 91 -0.04 13.55 -52.50
C LEU A 91 -0.71 12.74 -51.39
N LYS A 92 -1.54 11.75 -51.72
CA LYS A 92 -2.16 10.85 -50.73
C LYS A 92 -1.12 10.00 -50.02
N GLU A 93 -0.14 9.46 -50.75
CA GLU A 93 0.97 8.71 -50.15
C GLU A 93 1.77 9.57 -49.17
N LYS A 94 2.14 10.79 -49.58
CA LYS A 94 2.84 11.75 -48.71
C LYS A 94 1.99 12.15 -47.50
N LEU A 95 0.67 12.26 -47.65
CA LEU A 95 -0.24 12.55 -46.54
C LEU A 95 -0.21 11.45 -45.47
N GLU A 96 -0.31 10.18 -45.88
CA GLU A 96 -0.24 9.04 -44.95
C GLU A 96 1.12 8.99 -44.23
N GLN A 97 2.22 9.25 -44.95
CA GLN A 97 3.56 9.37 -44.36
C GLN A 97 3.62 10.47 -43.27
N MET A 98 3.06 11.66 -43.54
CA MET A 98 3.07 12.78 -42.59
C MET A 98 2.15 12.55 -41.39
N LYS A 99 0.96 11.96 -41.60
CA LYS A 99 0.03 11.61 -40.52
C LYS A 99 0.68 10.67 -39.52
N TRP A 100 1.35 9.63 -40.00
CA TRP A 100 2.05 8.69 -39.14
C TRP A 100 3.19 9.37 -38.37
N LEU A 101 3.99 10.22 -39.01
CA LEU A 101 5.04 10.97 -38.32
C LEU A 101 4.48 11.90 -37.23
N GLU A 102 3.34 12.52 -37.47
CA GLU A 102 2.65 13.36 -36.48
C GLU A 102 2.12 12.52 -35.30
N GLU A 103 1.57 11.33 -35.57
CA GLU A 103 1.12 10.39 -34.55
C GLU A 103 2.29 9.89 -33.67
N VAL A 104 3.41 9.50 -34.29
CA VAL A 104 4.63 9.12 -33.58
C VAL A 104 5.15 10.25 -32.70
N LYS A 105 5.13 11.50 -33.19
CA LYS A 105 5.52 12.68 -32.40
C LYS A 105 4.59 12.89 -31.21
N LEU A 106 3.28 12.80 -31.42
CA LEU A 106 2.28 12.98 -30.37
C LEU A 106 2.47 11.97 -29.23
N ILE A 107 2.65 10.70 -29.56
CA ILE A 107 2.86 9.63 -28.56
C ILE A 107 4.22 9.79 -27.86
N ARG A 108 5.27 10.29 -28.55
CA ARG A 108 6.57 10.59 -27.92
C ARG A 108 6.52 11.75 -26.93
N GLU A 109 5.65 12.73 -27.14
CA GLU A 109 5.48 13.85 -26.22
C GLU A 109 4.75 13.43 -24.93
N ASP A 110 3.87 12.43 -25.00
CA ASP A 110 3.15 11.89 -23.85
C ASP A 110 3.67 10.51 -23.43
N ASN A 111 4.59 10.50 -22.45
CA ASN A 111 5.18 9.28 -21.91
C ASN A 111 4.13 8.30 -21.34
N GLU A 112 2.97 8.78 -20.88
CA GLU A 112 1.91 7.91 -20.36
C GLU A 112 1.20 7.14 -21.47
N GLN A 113 1.12 7.69 -22.68
CA GLN A 113 0.56 7.03 -23.86
C GLN A 113 1.55 6.09 -24.55
N MET A 114 2.85 6.23 -24.27
CA MET A 114 3.91 5.36 -24.78
C MET A 114 3.88 3.98 -24.11
N THR A 115 2.86 3.17 -24.38
CA THR A 115 2.72 1.79 -23.91
C THR A 115 3.31 0.78 -24.90
N ILE A 116 3.51 -0.47 -24.45
CA ILE A 116 3.99 -1.56 -25.33
C ILE A 116 3.01 -1.76 -26.49
N GLU A 117 1.71 -1.74 -26.22
CA GLU A 117 0.64 -1.89 -27.20
C GLU A 117 0.62 -0.74 -28.20
N ALA A 118 0.72 0.52 -27.75
CA ALA A 118 0.74 1.69 -28.63
C ALA A 118 1.94 1.67 -29.59
N ILE A 119 3.13 1.28 -29.11
CA ILE A 119 4.31 1.15 -29.98
C ILE A 119 4.14 0.03 -31.00
N ARG A 120 3.52 -1.10 -30.61
CA ARG A 120 3.23 -2.19 -31.56
C ARG A 120 2.25 -1.75 -32.64
N GLU A 121 1.19 -1.04 -32.28
CA GLU A 121 0.22 -0.48 -33.22
C GLU A 121 0.89 0.51 -34.20
N LEU A 122 1.77 1.39 -33.71
CA LEU A 122 2.56 2.30 -34.56
C LEU A 122 3.50 1.58 -35.54
N ILE A 123 4.08 0.45 -35.12
CA ILE A 123 4.95 -0.36 -35.97
C ILE A 123 4.11 -1.09 -37.03
N GLU A 124 2.97 -1.66 -36.64
CA GLU A 124 2.03 -2.32 -37.56
C GLU A 124 1.48 -1.34 -38.60
N SER A 125 1.11 -0.12 -38.19
CA SER A 125 0.65 0.92 -39.11
C SER A 125 1.75 1.36 -40.09
N ALA A 126 3.02 1.36 -39.64
CA ALA A 126 4.16 1.70 -40.48
C ALA A 126 4.39 0.71 -41.63
N GLU A 127 4.01 -0.57 -41.48
CA GLU A 127 4.14 -1.59 -42.53
C GLU A 127 3.28 -1.30 -43.76
N LEU A 128 2.20 -0.52 -43.59
CA LEU A 128 1.30 -0.11 -44.66
C LEU A 128 1.81 1.13 -45.42
N ILE A 129 2.83 1.82 -44.90
CA ILE A 129 3.34 3.08 -45.44
C ILE A 129 4.45 2.80 -46.45
N ILE A 130 4.43 3.53 -47.57
CA ILE A 130 5.47 3.43 -48.59
C ILE A 130 6.81 3.92 -48.01
N PRO A 131 7.91 3.15 -48.14
CA PRO A 131 9.20 3.45 -47.50
C PRO A 131 9.77 4.84 -47.84
N PHE A 132 10.29 5.52 -46.82
CA PHE A 132 11.02 6.78 -46.91
C PHE A 132 12.02 6.92 -45.73
N PRO A 133 13.06 7.78 -45.83
CA PRO A 133 14.17 7.80 -44.87
C PRO A 133 13.75 8.00 -43.39
N GLU A 134 12.81 8.90 -43.14
CA GLU A 134 12.32 9.19 -41.79
C GLU A 134 11.47 8.03 -41.21
N LEU A 135 10.79 7.25 -42.06
CA LEU A 135 10.10 6.03 -41.63
C LEU A 135 11.09 5.03 -41.06
N GLU A 136 12.15 4.72 -41.81
CA GLU A 136 13.15 3.74 -41.41
C GLU A 136 13.82 4.14 -40.09
N HIS A 137 14.15 5.43 -39.94
CA HIS A 137 14.73 5.95 -38.72
C HIS A 137 13.79 5.83 -37.52
N ASN A 138 12.55 6.30 -37.64
CA ASN A 138 11.58 6.25 -36.54
C ASN A 138 11.17 4.81 -36.20
N MET A 139 10.98 3.95 -37.21
CA MET A 139 10.69 2.51 -37.01
C MET A 139 11.81 1.84 -36.23
N LYS A 140 13.08 2.09 -36.59
CA LYS A 140 14.22 1.54 -35.88
C LYS A 140 14.24 1.97 -34.41
N GLU A 141 14.04 3.27 -34.14
CA GLU A 141 14.00 3.77 -32.76
C GLU A 141 12.83 3.18 -31.95
N LEU A 142 11.64 3.07 -32.56
CA LEU A 142 10.46 2.47 -31.93
C LEU A 142 10.69 0.98 -31.62
N GLN A 143 11.30 0.22 -32.54
CA GLN A 143 11.67 -1.17 -32.33
C GLN A 143 12.71 -1.33 -31.22
N GLU A 144 13.75 -0.48 -31.20
CA GLU A 144 14.75 -0.49 -30.13
C GLU A 144 14.14 -0.17 -28.76
N LEU A 145 13.19 0.77 -28.71
CA LEU A 145 12.45 1.12 -27.50
C LEU A 145 11.56 -0.05 -27.04
N LEU A 146 10.79 -0.65 -27.96
CA LEU A 146 9.91 -1.79 -27.69
C LEU A 146 10.70 -2.95 -27.07
N VAL A 147 11.84 -3.31 -27.65
CA VAL A 147 12.71 -4.38 -27.14
C VAL A 147 13.17 -4.06 -25.71
N LYS A 148 13.58 -2.82 -25.43
CA LYS A 148 13.98 -2.41 -24.07
C LYS A 148 12.83 -2.52 -23.07
N MET A 149 11.62 -2.09 -23.46
CA MET A 149 10.43 -2.16 -22.62
C MET A 149 10.06 -3.61 -22.31
N GLU A 150 9.99 -4.47 -23.32
CA GLU A 150 9.63 -5.89 -23.15
C GLU A 150 10.67 -6.64 -22.30
N GLN A 151 11.97 -6.42 -22.56
CA GLN A 151 13.03 -7.05 -21.77
C GLN A 151 12.98 -6.63 -20.32
N TRP A 152 12.78 -5.33 -20.05
CA TRP A 152 12.64 -4.83 -18.69
C TRP A 152 11.39 -5.38 -18.02
N GLU A 153 10.25 -5.43 -18.71
CA GLU A 153 8.98 -5.92 -18.16
C GLU A 153 9.06 -7.41 -17.81
N ILE A 154 9.68 -8.23 -18.66
CA ILE A 154 9.96 -9.64 -18.37
C ILE A 154 10.86 -9.79 -17.12
N LYS A 155 11.90 -8.95 -17.01
CA LYS A 155 12.82 -8.97 -15.86
C LYS A 155 12.10 -8.55 -14.58
N ALA A 156 11.28 -7.50 -14.63
CA ALA A 156 10.45 -7.00 -13.55
C ALA A 156 9.46 -8.06 -13.05
N GLN A 157 8.71 -8.68 -13.96
CA GLN A 157 7.73 -9.72 -13.62
C GLN A 157 8.39 -10.94 -12.96
N ARG A 158 9.55 -11.39 -13.46
CA ARG A 158 10.30 -12.48 -12.81
C ARG A 158 10.67 -12.13 -11.36
N CYS A 159 11.13 -10.90 -11.10
CA CYS A 159 11.43 -10.46 -9.74
C CYS A 159 10.19 -10.41 -8.85
N LEU A 160 9.02 -10.07 -9.38
CA LEU A 160 7.76 -10.05 -8.65
C LEU A 160 7.22 -11.47 -8.35
N GLU A 161 7.47 -12.44 -9.23
CA GLU A 161 7.01 -13.83 -9.08
C GLU A 161 7.89 -14.66 -8.14
N ILE A 162 9.19 -14.35 -8.08
CA ILE A 162 10.13 -15.03 -7.19
C ILE A 162 9.74 -14.73 -5.73
N LYS A 163 9.35 -15.77 -5.00
CA LYS A 163 9.01 -15.69 -3.57
C LYS A 163 10.22 -15.59 -2.65
N GLU A 164 11.43 -15.74 -3.18
CA GLU A 164 12.67 -15.62 -2.41
C GLU A 164 13.06 -14.15 -2.23
N MET A 165 13.60 -13.82 -1.05
CA MET A 165 14.06 -12.47 -0.75
C MET A 165 15.29 -12.10 -1.59
N GLN A 166 15.17 -11.03 -2.37
CA GLN A 166 16.25 -10.48 -3.20
C GLN A 166 16.89 -9.25 -2.55
N GLU A 167 18.13 -8.93 -2.92
CA GLU A 167 18.84 -7.78 -2.34
C GLU A 167 18.17 -6.46 -2.72
N ILE A 168 18.21 -5.48 -1.80
CA ILE A 168 17.65 -4.13 -2.06
C ILE A 168 18.22 -3.51 -3.32
N LYS A 169 19.52 -3.73 -3.57
CA LYS A 169 20.23 -3.23 -4.74
C LYS A 169 19.62 -3.75 -6.05
N THR A 170 19.19 -5.01 -6.12
CA THR A 170 18.55 -5.58 -7.31
C THR A 170 17.28 -4.81 -7.70
N TRP A 171 16.49 -4.42 -6.70
CA TRP A 171 15.27 -3.64 -6.93
C TRP A 171 15.58 -2.18 -7.27
N GLU A 172 16.63 -1.59 -6.69
CA GLU A 172 17.10 -0.23 -7.02
C GLU A 172 17.65 -0.15 -8.45
N ASP A 173 18.48 -1.12 -8.87
CA ASP A 173 19.01 -1.24 -10.22
C ASP A 173 17.86 -1.38 -11.25
N LEU A 174 16.85 -2.20 -10.95
CA LEU A 174 15.64 -2.33 -11.78
C LEU A 174 14.89 -1.01 -11.93
N LEU A 175 14.80 -0.22 -10.85
CA LEU A 175 14.13 1.06 -10.87
C LEU A 175 14.93 2.12 -11.65
N GLU A 176 16.25 2.08 -11.58
CA GLU A 176 17.15 2.93 -12.36
C GLU A 176 17.02 2.63 -13.86
N GLU A 177 17.06 1.35 -14.25
CA GLU A 177 16.79 0.91 -15.63
C GLU A 177 15.43 1.42 -16.13
N ALA A 178 14.39 1.32 -15.29
CA ALA A 178 13.05 1.81 -15.63
C ALA A 178 12.96 3.33 -15.80
N ASN A 179 13.83 4.10 -15.15
CA ASN A 179 13.87 5.55 -15.29
C ASN A 179 14.64 5.99 -16.54
N GLY A 180 15.53 5.15 -17.07
CA GLY A 180 16.20 5.37 -18.34
C GLY A 180 15.35 5.05 -19.58
N ILE A 181 14.22 4.36 -19.39
CA ILE A 181 13.26 4.05 -20.46
C ILE A 181 12.20 5.16 -20.50
N ASN A 182 12.16 5.90 -21.61
CA ASN A 182 11.18 6.96 -21.85
C ASN A 182 9.84 6.38 -22.34
N ALA A 183 9.18 5.58 -21.51
CA ALA A 183 7.89 4.99 -21.82
C ALA A 183 7.10 4.58 -20.57
N HIS A 184 5.81 4.31 -20.75
CA HIS A 184 4.96 3.76 -19.71
C HIS A 184 5.30 2.29 -19.43
N LEU A 185 5.66 2.00 -18.19
CA LEU A 185 6.02 0.65 -17.73
C LEU A 185 5.08 0.23 -16.60
N PRO A 186 4.18 -0.76 -16.81
CA PRO A 186 3.15 -1.09 -15.84
C PRO A 186 3.72 -1.64 -14.52
N SER A 187 4.76 -2.47 -14.57
CA SER A 187 5.39 -3.04 -13.37
C SER A 187 6.21 -2.02 -12.56
N LYS A 188 6.49 -0.82 -13.10
CA LYS A 188 7.33 0.20 -12.44
C LYS A 188 6.71 0.71 -11.15
N ALA A 189 5.38 0.87 -11.12
CA ALA A 189 4.67 1.31 -9.93
C ALA A 189 4.76 0.28 -8.79
N ALA A 190 4.59 -1.00 -9.10
CA ALA A 190 4.70 -2.09 -8.13
C ALA A 190 6.12 -2.19 -7.52
N ILE A 191 7.17 -2.11 -8.35
CA ILE A 191 8.56 -2.09 -7.90
C ILE A 191 8.85 -0.90 -6.98
N LYS A 192 8.38 0.30 -7.34
CA LYS A 192 8.50 1.49 -6.48
C LYS A 192 7.83 1.29 -5.13
N GLU A 193 6.65 0.68 -5.11
CA GLU A 193 5.91 0.42 -3.87
C GLU A 193 6.61 -0.60 -2.97
N ILE A 194 7.14 -1.69 -3.55
CA ILE A 194 7.92 -2.71 -2.83
C ILE A 194 9.15 -2.08 -2.18
N LEU A 195 9.93 -1.30 -2.93
CA LEU A 195 11.09 -0.59 -2.41
C LEU A 195 10.73 0.37 -1.27
N LYS A 196 9.64 1.13 -1.43
CA LYS A 196 9.16 2.03 -0.39
C LYS A 196 8.78 1.27 0.88
N LYS A 197 7.99 0.21 0.76
CA LYS A 197 7.59 -0.64 1.91
C LYS A 197 8.81 -1.25 2.62
N ALA A 198 9.79 -1.72 1.85
CA ALA A 198 11.03 -2.26 2.41
C ALA A 198 11.82 -1.19 3.17
N LYS A 199 12.01 0.01 2.60
CA LYS A 199 12.71 1.14 3.26
C LYS A 199 11.98 1.61 4.52
N ASP A 200 10.66 1.72 4.46
CA ASP A 200 9.82 2.08 5.62
C ASP A 200 9.90 1.03 6.73
N TRP A 201 9.92 -0.25 6.36
CA TRP A 201 10.10 -1.35 7.31
C TRP A 201 11.50 -1.35 7.92
N ILE A 202 12.56 -1.15 7.11
CA ILE A 202 13.95 -1.06 7.59
C ILE A 202 14.08 0.06 8.61
N SER A 203 13.58 1.26 8.31
CA SER A 203 13.62 2.39 9.24
C SER A 203 12.93 2.08 10.58
N LYS A 204 11.77 1.41 10.54
CA LYS A 204 11.06 0.97 11.76
C LYS A 204 11.85 -0.11 12.51
N ALA A 205 12.39 -1.09 11.82
CA ALA A 205 13.19 -2.17 12.40
C ALA A 205 14.47 -1.62 13.06
N GLU A 206 15.15 -0.68 12.40
CA GLU A 206 16.32 0.00 12.97
C GLU A 206 15.97 0.75 14.23
N SER A 207 14.89 1.54 14.22
CA SER A 207 14.45 2.26 15.43
C SER A 207 14.13 1.33 16.62
N ALA A 208 13.70 0.09 16.34
CA ALA A 208 13.44 -0.91 17.36
C ALA A 208 14.74 -1.59 17.89
N ILE A 209 15.82 -1.59 17.11
CA ILE A 209 17.10 -2.24 17.43
C ILE A 209 18.11 -1.25 18.04
N THR A 210 18.24 -0.04 17.48
CA THR A 210 19.37 0.86 17.74
C THR A 210 19.10 1.94 18.77
N VAL A 211 17.83 2.21 19.12
CA VAL A 211 17.52 3.24 20.10
C VAL A 211 17.94 2.76 21.49
N GLU A 212 19.10 3.24 21.94
CA GLU A 212 19.64 2.92 23.27
C GLU A 212 18.62 3.26 24.36
N GLY A 213 18.34 2.27 25.22
CA GLY A 213 17.37 2.42 26.31
C GLY A 213 15.90 2.28 25.90
N HIS A 214 15.58 2.08 24.63
CA HIS A 214 14.23 1.72 24.18
C HIS A 214 14.14 0.21 23.95
N PHE A 215 13.36 -0.47 24.79
CA PHE A 215 13.11 -1.90 24.65
C PHE A 215 11.69 -2.11 24.13
N PRO A 216 11.49 -2.50 22.85
CA PRO A 216 10.17 -2.75 22.32
C PRO A 216 9.51 -3.93 23.03
N TYR A 217 8.20 -3.85 23.23
CA TYR A 217 7.43 -4.98 23.75
C TYR A 217 7.50 -6.16 22.78
N MET A 218 7.44 -7.39 23.32
CA MET A 218 7.48 -8.63 22.55
C MET A 218 6.47 -8.65 21.39
N GLU A 219 5.25 -8.17 21.62
CA GLU A 219 4.19 -8.09 20.59
C GLU A 219 4.57 -7.19 19.41
N VAL A 220 5.30 -6.10 19.67
CA VAL A 220 5.78 -5.18 18.63
C VAL A 220 6.88 -5.84 17.79
N VAL A 221 7.78 -6.58 18.45
CA VAL A 221 8.84 -7.33 17.76
C VAL A 221 8.23 -8.45 16.92
N GLU A 222 7.24 -9.16 17.44
CA GLU A 222 6.53 -10.22 16.73
C GLU A 222 5.81 -9.69 15.48
N ASP A 223 5.12 -8.55 15.57
CA ASP A 223 4.52 -7.88 14.40
C ASP A 223 5.57 -7.47 13.36
N LEU A 224 6.70 -6.90 13.80
CA LEU A 224 7.79 -6.52 12.90
C LEU A 224 8.41 -7.71 12.18
N VAL A 225 8.64 -8.83 12.89
CA VAL A 225 9.14 -10.09 12.30
C VAL A 225 8.14 -10.63 11.29
N ASN A 226 6.85 -10.72 11.63
CA ASN A 226 5.81 -11.21 10.73
C ASN A 226 5.72 -10.37 9.44
N ARG A 227 5.76 -9.04 9.56
CA ARG A 227 5.78 -8.14 8.39
C ARG A 227 7.09 -8.21 7.60
N GLY A 228 8.20 -8.50 8.25
CA GLY A 228 9.52 -8.67 7.64
C GLY A 228 9.62 -9.96 6.83
N GLN A 229 9.06 -11.06 7.33
CA GLN A 229 9.01 -12.36 6.63
C GLN A 229 8.17 -12.33 5.35
N GLN A 230 7.25 -11.37 5.23
CA GLN A 230 6.41 -11.16 4.04
C GLN A 230 7.05 -10.23 2.99
N GLN A 231 8.24 -9.69 3.24
CA GLN A 231 8.94 -8.82 2.28
C GLN A 231 9.57 -9.63 1.15
N LEU A 232 9.60 -9.06 -0.06
CA LEU A 232 10.38 -9.57 -1.19
C LEU A 232 11.85 -9.06 -1.17
N VAL A 233 12.12 -8.06 -0.35
CA VAL A 233 13.46 -7.45 -0.21
C VAL A 233 14.15 -8.03 1.02
N ARG A 234 15.38 -8.52 0.84
CA ARG A 234 16.26 -9.00 1.89
C ARG A 234 16.67 -7.83 2.77
N THR A 235 16.54 -8.02 4.07
CA THR A 235 16.90 -7.01 5.08
C THR A 235 17.80 -7.62 6.15
N GLU A 236 18.85 -6.89 6.54
CA GLU A 236 19.82 -7.32 7.56
C GLU A 236 19.25 -7.23 8.98
N GLN A 237 18.15 -6.49 9.14
CA GLN A 237 17.48 -6.26 10.41
C GLN A 237 16.56 -7.42 10.80
N LEU A 238 16.01 -8.18 9.83
CA LEU A 238 15.06 -9.26 10.11
C LEU A 238 15.68 -10.37 10.98
N PRO A 239 16.87 -10.92 10.67
CA PRO A 239 17.48 -11.95 11.51
C PRO A 239 17.73 -11.47 12.95
N LYS A 240 18.08 -10.19 13.14
CA LYS A 240 18.30 -9.59 14.46
C LYS A 240 17.01 -9.51 15.27
N LEU A 241 15.89 -9.14 14.63
CA LEU A 241 14.58 -9.12 15.26
C LEU A 241 14.11 -10.55 15.61
N GLU A 242 14.36 -11.52 14.74
CA GLU A 242 14.05 -12.93 15.00
C GLU A 242 14.85 -13.49 16.18
N GLU A 243 16.14 -13.17 16.27
CA GLU A 243 16.98 -13.53 17.42
C GLU A 243 16.47 -12.89 18.71
N MET A 244 16.09 -11.62 18.67
CA MET A 244 15.52 -10.91 19.82
C MET A 244 14.19 -11.54 20.26
N LEU A 245 13.31 -11.87 19.32
CA LEU A 245 12.03 -12.55 19.59
C LEU A 245 12.27 -13.93 20.21
N ASN A 246 13.14 -14.73 19.62
CA ASN A 246 13.50 -16.06 20.12
C ASN A 246 14.09 -15.98 21.54
N SER A 247 14.99 -15.04 21.78
CA SER A 247 15.57 -14.82 23.12
C SER A 247 14.50 -14.47 24.15
N ALA A 248 13.55 -13.61 23.79
CA ALA A 248 12.44 -13.22 24.66
C ALA A 248 11.48 -14.41 24.94
N VAL A 249 11.19 -15.23 23.94
CA VAL A 249 10.36 -16.44 24.06
C VAL A 249 11.04 -17.48 24.97
N VAL A 250 12.32 -17.77 24.75
CA VAL A 250 13.12 -18.69 25.57
C VAL A 250 13.21 -18.19 27.02
N TRP A 251 13.42 -16.90 27.22
CA TRP A 251 13.42 -16.30 28.56
C TRP A 251 12.06 -16.50 29.26
N ARG A 252 10.96 -16.22 28.56
CA ARG A 252 9.59 -16.40 29.08
C ARG A 252 9.32 -17.85 29.47
N GLU A 253 9.78 -18.80 28.68
CA GLU A 253 9.65 -20.22 28.98
C GLU A 253 10.47 -20.62 30.22
N ARG A 254 11.73 -20.18 30.30
CA ARG A 254 12.59 -20.43 31.47
C ARG A 254 11.99 -19.83 32.74
N ALA A 255 11.53 -18.59 32.69
CA ALA A 255 10.84 -17.94 33.81
C ALA A 255 9.59 -18.71 34.22
N SER A 256 8.80 -19.20 33.24
CA SER A 256 7.63 -20.06 33.51
C SER A 256 8.02 -21.32 34.27
N ARG A 257 9.10 -22.02 33.87
CA ARG A 257 9.57 -23.23 34.56
C ARG A 257 10.06 -22.98 35.99
N VAL A 258 10.65 -21.80 36.25
CA VAL A 258 11.14 -21.38 37.57
C VAL A 258 9.99 -21.01 38.51
N PHE A 259 9.07 -20.15 38.05
CA PHE A 259 8.05 -19.55 38.93
C PHE A 259 6.72 -20.33 38.96
N LEU A 260 6.31 -21.00 37.87
CA LEU A 260 5.00 -21.64 37.80
C LEU A 260 5.01 -23.05 38.41
N ARG A 261 3.95 -23.37 39.17
CA ARG A 261 3.69 -24.73 39.67
C ARG A 261 3.17 -25.64 38.55
N LYS A 262 3.38 -26.96 38.68
CA LYS A 262 2.71 -27.91 37.76
C LYS A 262 1.20 -27.77 37.95
N ASN A 263 0.44 -27.72 36.86
CA ASN A 263 -1.02 -27.59 36.86
C ASN A 263 -1.55 -26.33 37.59
N THR A 264 -0.79 -25.23 37.57
CA THR A 264 -1.29 -23.94 38.07
C THR A 264 -2.31 -23.35 37.09
N PRO A 265 -3.42 -22.76 37.57
CA PRO A 265 -4.35 -22.02 36.73
C PRO A 265 -3.86 -20.60 36.40
N TYR A 266 -2.76 -20.16 37.01
CA TYR A 266 -2.20 -18.82 36.83
C TYR A 266 -1.20 -18.77 35.68
N THR A 267 -1.28 -17.71 34.88
CA THR A 267 -0.24 -17.32 33.92
C THR A 267 1.04 -16.88 34.64
N LEU A 268 2.17 -16.82 33.91
CA LEU A 268 3.42 -16.27 34.44
C LEU A 268 3.21 -14.85 34.95
N MET A 269 2.47 -14.04 34.20
CA MET A 269 2.23 -12.64 34.54
C MET A 269 1.39 -12.49 35.82
N GLU A 270 0.28 -13.23 35.97
CA GLU A 270 -0.51 -13.26 37.21
C GLU A 270 0.29 -13.77 38.42
N THR A 271 1.32 -14.60 38.17
CA THR A 271 2.20 -15.12 39.21
C THR A 271 3.25 -14.09 39.67
N LEU A 272 3.66 -13.17 38.80
CA LEU A 272 4.68 -12.16 39.07
C LEU A 272 4.11 -10.80 39.51
N ILE A 273 2.92 -10.42 39.04
CA ILE A 273 2.28 -9.13 39.38
C ILE A 273 1.72 -9.14 40.82
N PRO A 274 1.74 -8.02 41.57
CA PRO A 274 1.13 -7.93 42.89
C PRO A 274 -0.38 -8.23 42.89
N ARG A 275 -0.90 -8.82 43.97
CA ARG A 275 -2.32 -9.22 44.06
C ARG A 275 -3.25 -8.04 44.36
N PRO A 276 -4.39 -7.90 43.64
CA PRO A 276 -5.38 -6.89 43.96
C PRO A 276 -6.25 -7.22 45.17
N GLU A 277 -6.48 -8.52 45.48
CA GLU A 277 -7.15 -8.94 46.72
C GLU A 277 -6.45 -10.16 47.34
N LEU A 278 -6.67 -10.41 48.64
CA LEU A 278 -5.97 -11.42 49.42
C LEU A 278 -6.93 -12.30 50.26
N GLY A 279 -6.41 -13.42 50.76
CA GLY A 279 -7.15 -14.29 51.69
C GLY A 279 -8.32 -15.06 51.07
N LEU A 280 -9.27 -15.50 51.90
CA LEU A 280 -10.41 -16.33 51.48
C LEU A 280 -11.38 -15.61 50.50
N ALA A 281 -11.25 -14.29 50.32
CA ALA A 281 -11.99 -13.52 49.32
C ALA A 281 -11.65 -13.97 47.89
N MET A 282 -10.40 -14.38 47.64
CA MET A 282 -9.91 -14.87 46.35
C MET A 282 -10.68 -16.09 45.81
N LEU A 283 -11.25 -16.91 46.69
CA LEU A 283 -12.03 -18.09 46.28
C LEU A 283 -13.36 -17.72 45.59
N ARG A 284 -13.83 -16.47 45.73
CA ARG A 284 -15.08 -15.99 45.13
C ARG A 284 -14.94 -15.63 43.65
N GLN A 285 -13.72 -15.38 43.16
CA GLN A 285 -13.42 -14.91 41.81
C GLN A 285 -13.31 -16.05 40.75
N LYS A 286 -13.41 -17.33 41.13
CA LYS A 286 -13.26 -18.49 40.21
C LYS A 286 -14.35 -18.62 39.13
N LYS A 287 -15.31 -17.70 39.04
CA LYS A 287 -16.34 -17.63 37.98
C LYS A 287 -16.16 -16.39 37.09
N LYS A 288 -15.08 -16.36 36.31
CA LYS A 288 -15.08 -15.67 35.01
C LYS A 288 -13.93 -16.24 34.20
N GLY A 289 -14.22 -17.32 33.49
CA GLY A 289 -13.41 -17.72 32.34
C GLY A 289 -13.49 -16.59 31.33
N LYS A 290 -12.36 -15.93 31.07
CA LYS A 290 -12.16 -15.19 29.85
C LYS A 290 -10.69 -15.31 29.49
N ASP A 291 -10.43 -15.96 28.36
CA ASP A 291 -9.15 -16.05 27.69
C ASP A 291 -8.61 -14.64 27.39
N SER A 292 -7.98 -13.99 28.36
CA SER A 292 -7.11 -12.85 28.08
C SER A 292 -5.74 -13.14 28.67
N THR A 293 -4.79 -13.35 27.80
CA THR A 293 -3.40 -13.79 28.05
C THR A 293 -2.57 -12.82 28.91
N LEU A 294 -3.15 -11.71 29.39
CA LEU A 294 -2.56 -10.78 30.36
C LEU A 294 -3.63 -10.19 31.30
N PRO A 295 -3.30 -9.90 32.57
CA PRO A 295 -4.05 -8.94 33.38
C PRO A 295 -4.12 -7.60 32.63
N CYS A 296 -5.33 -7.13 32.29
CA CYS A 296 -5.52 -5.95 31.46
C CYS A 296 -4.92 -4.66 32.07
N CYS A 297 -4.73 -4.61 33.39
CA CYS A 297 -4.13 -3.46 34.06
C CYS A 297 -3.46 -3.79 35.40
N ILE A 298 -2.49 -2.94 35.80
CA ILE A 298 -1.91 -2.90 37.15
C ILE A 298 -2.25 -1.54 37.75
N SER A 299 -2.97 -1.50 38.87
CA SER A 299 -3.37 -0.26 39.55
C SER A 299 -3.91 0.83 38.60
N GLY A 300 -4.78 0.41 37.66
CA GLY A 300 -5.44 1.27 36.67
C GLY A 300 -4.63 1.56 35.39
N VAL A 301 -3.37 1.12 35.29
CA VAL A 301 -2.54 1.31 34.10
C VAL A 301 -2.66 0.09 33.19
N LYS A 302 -3.10 0.30 31.94
CA LYS A 302 -3.18 -0.76 30.93
C LYS A 302 -1.77 -1.27 30.59
N LEU A 303 -1.65 -2.57 30.33
CA LEU A 303 -0.38 -3.21 29.95
C LEU A 303 -0.25 -3.47 28.44
N GLN A 304 -1.22 -3.01 27.64
CA GLN A 304 -1.25 -3.16 26.19
C GLN A 304 -1.26 -1.79 25.48
N GLY A 305 -0.54 -1.68 24.38
CA GLY A 305 -0.44 -0.47 23.54
C GLY A 305 0.82 0.37 23.79
N SER A 306 0.82 1.62 23.31
CA SER A 306 1.90 2.58 23.58
C SER A 306 1.81 3.04 25.03
N ILE A 307 2.69 2.50 25.88
CA ILE A 307 2.72 2.80 27.30
C ILE A 307 4.13 3.22 27.66
N ASP A 308 4.24 4.32 28.39
CA ASP A 308 5.49 4.76 28.98
C ASP A 308 5.99 3.73 30.03
N PRO A 309 7.20 3.17 29.87
CA PRO A 309 7.78 2.22 30.81
C PRO A 309 7.82 2.74 32.26
N ALA A 310 8.07 4.04 32.45
CA ALA A 310 8.11 4.62 33.80
C ALA A 310 6.74 4.56 34.49
N SER A 311 5.66 4.79 33.74
CA SER A 311 4.28 4.65 34.20
C SER A 311 3.94 3.21 34.60
N VAL A 312 4.42 2.20 33.86
CA VAL A 312 4.25 0.78 34.21
C VAL A 312 5.00 0.44 35.50
N VAL A 313 6.26 0.89 35.62
CA VAL A 313 7.08 0.67 36.83
C VAL A 313 6.43 1.33 38.05
N ALA A 314 5.95 2.56 37.92
CA ALA A 314 5.27 3.28 39.00
C ALA A 314 3.96 2.56 39.41
N ALA A 315 3.20 2.03 38.45
CA ALA A 315 2.00 1.24 38.73
C ALA A 315 2.33 -0.06 39.46
N PHE A 316 3.37 -0.76 39.03
CA PHE A 316 3.85 -1.96 39.70
C PHE A 316 4.26 -1.67 41.15
N LYS A 317 5.02 -0.59 41.38
CA LYS A 317 5.44 -0.17 42.73
C LYS A 317 4.27 0.20 43.64
N ARG A 318 3.24 0.87 43.09
CA ARG A 318 1.99 1.14 43.82
C ARG A 318 1.26 -0.16 44.18
N ALA A 319 1.14 -1.09 43.24
CA ALA A 319 0.50 -2.38 43.47
C ALA A 319 1.27 -3.24 44.50
N GLU A 320 2.60 -3.21 44.46
CA GLU A 320 3.49 -3.90 45.41
C GLU A 320 3.26 -3.40 46.84
N LYS A 321 3.23 -2.07 47.03
CA LYS A 321 2.94 -1.45 48.33
C LYS A 321 1.53 -1.80 48.82
N ALA A 322 0.53 -1.72 47.94
CA ALA A 322 -0.86 -2.04 48.29
C ALA A 322 -1.03 -3.51 48.71
N GLU A 323 -0.39 -4.46 48.01
CA GLU A 323 -0.43 -5.87 48.39
C GLU A 323 0.23 -6.11 49.75
N LEU A 324 1.36 -5.45 50.03
CA LEU A 324 2.04 -5.55 51.32
C LEU A 324 1.14 -5.06 52.47
N GLU A 325 0.55 -3.89 52.33
CA GLU A 325 -0.37 -3.31 53.31
C GLU A 325 -1.59 -4.21 53.52
N ALA A 326 -2.21 -4.70 52.44
CA ALA A 326 -3.34 -5.63 52.52
C ALA A 326 -2.96 -6.96 53.20
N MET A 327 -1.72 -7.45 53.01
CA MET A 327 -1.25 -8.66 53.67
C MET A 327 -1.04 -8.45 55.17
N LEU A 328 -0.53 -7.28 55.58
CA LEU A 328 -0.37 -6.93 56.99
C LEU A 328 -1.72 -6.85 57.70
N LEU A 329 -2.71 -6.18 57.09
CA LEU A 329 -4.08 -6.10 57.60
C LEU A 329 -4.73 -7.49 57.70
N LEU A 330 -4.58 -8.32 56.66
CA LEU A 330 -5.11 -9.69 56.67
C LEU A 330 -4.47 -10.54 57.79
N ARG A 331 -3.18 -10.36 58.07
CA ARG A 331 -2.52 -11.05 59.17
C ARG A 331 -3.07 -10.62 60.52
N GLU A 332 -3.26 -9.32 60.72
CA GLU A 332 -3.84 -8.78 61.95
C GLU A 332 -5.26 -9.32 62.18
N GLU A 333 -6.10 -9.31 61.14
CA GLU A 333 -7.46 -9.87 61.18
C GLU A 333 -7.44 -11.36 61.54
N ASN A 334 -6.58 -12.16 60.90
CA ASN A 334 -6.51 -13.60 61.16
C ASN A 334 -5.97 -13.94 62.56
N GLU A 335 -5.01 -13.17 63.07
CA GLU A 335 -4.51 -13.32 64.44
C GLU A 335 -5.56 -12.89 65.47
N LEU A 336 -6.31 -11.81 65.22
CA LEU A 336 -7.41 -11.40 66.09
C LEU A 336 -8.54 -12.45 66.09
N LYS A 337 -8.93 -12.94 64.91
CA LYS A 337 -9.90 -14.03 64.73
C LYS A 337 -9.50 -15.29 65.51
N LYS A 338 -8.19 -15.62 65.52
CA LYS A 338 -7.61 -16.71 66.32
C LYS A 338 -7.64 -16.43 67.82
N ARG A 339 -7.36 -15.20 68.27
CA ARG A 339 -7.41 -14.83 69.70
C ARG A 339 -8.83 -14.85 70.25
N VAL A 340 -9.80 -14.34 69.49
CA VAL A 340 -11.21 -14.32 69.90
C VAL A 340 -11.82 -15.72 69.86
N ASN A 341 -11.52 -16.50 68.81
CA ASN A 341 -11.97 -17.88 68.61
C ASN A 341 -13.45 -18.12 69.00
N SER A 342 -14.34 -17.28 68.47
CA SER A 342 -15.79 -17.43 68.67
C SER A 342 -16.32 -18.68 67.93
N LEU A 343 -17.45 -19.24 68.38
CA LEU A 343 -18.14 -20.36 67.72
C LEU A 343 -18.46 -20.07 66.23
N ASP A 344 -18.64 -18.80 65.88
CA ASP A 344 -18.89 -18.33 64.51
C ASP A 344 -17.63 -18.08 63.68
N SER A 345 -16.44 -18.24 64.27
CA SER A 345 -15.17 -18.00 63.59
C SER A 345 -14.92 -19.06 62.52
N LYS A 346 -14.93 -18.63 61.25
CA LYS A 346 -14.74 -19.51 60.09
C LYS A 346 -13.27 -19.50 59.68
N PHE A 347 -12.67 -20.68 59.72
CA PHE A 347 -11.31 -20.95 59.27
C PHE A 347 -11.34 -21.89 58.07
N CYS A 348 -10.18 -22.11 57.46
CA CYS A 348 -9.97 -23.03 56.35
C CYS A 348 -10.79 -22.71 55.08
N ILE A 349 -10.43 -23.34 53.97
CA ILE A 349 -11.18 -23.24 52.71
C ILE A 349 -12.61 -23.78 52.81
N CYS A 350 -12.88 -24.69 53.76
CA CYS A 350 -14.20 -25.26 54.00
C CYS A 350 -15.11 -24.37 54.87
N ARG A 351 -14.60 -23.22 55.36
CA ARG A 351 -15.33 -22.24 56.17
C ARG A 351 -15.88 -22.81 57.50
N LYS A 352 -15.19 -23.80 58.09
CA LYS A 352 -15.53 -24.44 59.38
C LYS A 352 -14.62 -23.92 60.51
N PRO A 353 -15.04 -24.03 61.79
CA PRO A 353 -14.23 -23.57 62.93
C PRO A 353 -12.96 -24.41 63.14
N LEU A 354 -12.15 -24.02 64.14
CA LEU A 354 -10.99 -24.79 64.56
C LEU A 354 -11.43 -26.20 65.00
N ASN A 355 -10.86 -27.23 64.37
CA ASN A 355 -11.16 -28.63 64.70
C ASN A 355 -10.00 -29.55 64.30
N GLY A 356 -9.61 -30.44 65.22
CA GLY A 356 -8.57 -31.44 64.99
C GLY A 356 -7.23 -30.84 64.56
N ASN A 357 -6.51 -31.57 63.71
CA ASN A 357 -5.20 -31.16 63.24
C ASN A 357 -5.31 -30.08 62.14
N MET A 358 -4.73 -28.92 62.42
CA MET A 358 -4.72 -27.78 61.51
C MET A 358 -3.33 -27.16 61.39
N ASN A 359 -3.02 -26.60 60.22
CA ASN A 359 -1.78 -25.91 59.95
C ASN A 359 -2.01 -24.39 59.84
N GLU A 360 -1.23 -23.61 60.59
CA GLU A 360 -1.16 -22.15 60.42
C GLU A 360 -0.33 -21.79 59.18
N CYS A 361 -0.89 -20.98 58.28
CA CYS A 361 -0.18 -20.47 57.13
C CYS A 361 0.85 -19.40 57.55
N ALA A 362 2.11 -19.56 57.15
CA ALA A 362 3.15 -18.62 57.52
C ALA A 362 3.04 -17.23 56.87
N LEU A 363 2.31 -17.10 55.76
CA LEU A 363 2.10 -15.82 55.07
C LEU A 363 0.90 -15.05 55.64
N CYS A 364 -0.31 -15.61 55.52
CA CYS A 364 -1.54 -14.91 55.94
C CYS A 364 -1.96 -15.15 57.39
N LYS A 365 -1.30 -16.07 58.11
CA LYS A 365 -1.60 -16.41 59.51
C LYS A 365 -2.96 -17.06 59.78
N ASP A 366 -3.68 -17.44 58.73
CA ASP A 366 -4.93 -18.21 58.85
C ASP A 366 -4.69 -19.72 59.05
N TRP A 367 -5.71 -20.42 59.55
CA TRP A 367 -5.64 -21.85 59.91
C TRP A 367 -6.39 -22.74 58.92
N PHE A 368 -5.78 -23.87 58.55
CA PHE A 368 -6.32 -24.80 57.55
C PHE A 368 -6.29 -26.24 58.06
N HIS A 369 -7.38 -26.99 57.88
CA HIS A 369 -7.43 -28.41 58.24
C HIS A 369 -6.45 -29.21 57.38
N VAL A 370 -5.71 -30.14 58.02
CA VAL A 370 -4.76 -31.03 57.31
C VAL A 370 -5.48 -31.86 56.25
N SER A 371 -6.74 -32.26 56.50
CA SER A 371 -7.57 -33.01 55.55
C SER A 371 -8.06 -32.18 54.37
N CYS A 372 -8.32 -30.88 54.56
CA CYS A 372 -8.75 -29.98 53.49
C CYS A 372 -7.57 -29.48 52.64
N VAL A 373 -6.39 -29.34 53.25
CA VAL A 373 -5.18 -28.91 52.57
C VAL A 373 -4.04 -29.87 52.92
N PRO A 374 -3.94 -31.02 52.24
CA PRO A 374 -2.83 -31.95 52.42
C PRO A 374 -1.52 -31.27 52.06
N LEU A 375 -0.49 -31.44 52.90
CA LEU A 375 0.86 -31.03 52.57
C LEU A 375 1.32 -31.80 51.33
N MET A 376 1.95 -31.11 50.38
CA MET A 376 2.56 -31.77 49.23
C MET A 376 3.61 -32.79 49.73
N LYS A 377 3.52 -34.03 49.23
CA LYS A 377 4.42 -35.14 49.60
C LYS A 377 5.88 -34.68 49.46
N GLY A 378 6.58 -34.58 50.59
CA GLY A 378 7.98 -34.10 50.67
C GLY A 378 8.27 -33.11 51.80
N VAL A 379 7.24 -32.55 52.45
CA VAL A 379 7.39 -31.73 53.66
C VAL A 379 6.92 -32.53 54.88
N VAL A 380 7.85 -33.23 55.52
CA VAL A 380 7.61 -33.89 56.81
C VAL A 380 7.71 -32.81 57.89
N ARG A 381 6.61 -32.55 58.59
CA ARG A 381 6.66 -31.83 59.87
C ARG A 381 6.92 -32.85 60.97
N THR A 382 8.07 -32.76 61.61
CA THR A 382 8.29 -33.37 62.92
C THR A 382 7.55 -32.53 63.96
N CYS A 383 6.49 -33.08 64.53
CA CYS A 383 6.04 -32.71 65.86
C CYS A 383 5.93 -34.01 66.68
N ASN A 384 6.94 -34.20 67.54
CA ASN A 384 7.06 -34.95 68.81
C ASN A 384 6.08 -36.13 69.03
N THR A 385 6.45 -37.34 69.45
CA THR A 385 7.47 -37.79 70.42
C THR A 385 7.48 -39.32 70.39
N THR A 386 8.60 -39.99 70.15
CA THR A 386 8.95 -41.30 70.75
C THR A 386 10.42 -41.61 70.46
N ILE A 387 11.04 -42.22 71.46
CA ILE A 387 12.45 -42.56 71.62
C ILE A 387 12.89 -43.56 70.55
N GLY A 388 14.06 -43.31 69.95
CA GLY A 388 14.84 -44.35 69.29
C GLY A 388 15.39 -43.96 67.91
N GLU A 389 16.68 -44.23 67.74
CA GLU A 389 17.42 -44.35 66.48
C GLU A 389 18.01 -43.08 65.83
N LYS A 390 19.35 -43.09 65.83
CA LYS A 390 20.25 -42.08 65.30
C LYS A 390 20.31 -42.19 63.78
N ALA A 391 19.61 -41.32 63.07
CA ALA A 391 19.93 -40.95 61.70
C ALA A 391 20.30 -39.46 61.68
N LYS A 392 21.53 -39.12 61.24
CA LYS A 392 21.97 -37.73 61.06
C LYS A 392 21.05 -37.06 60.01
N PRO A 393 20.26 -36.03 60.35
CA PRO A 393 19.45 -35.34 59.35
C PRO A 393 20.31 -34.31 58.62
N ILE A 394 20.27 -34.36 57.28
CA ILE A 394 20.78 -33.30 56.41
C ILE A 394 20.03 -32.00 56.76
N THR A 395 20.74 -31.02 57.31
CA THR A 395 20.22 -29.85 58.04
C THR A 395 19.54 -28.76 57.21
N TYR A 396 19.21 -28.99 55.93
CA TYR A 396 18.62 -27.94 55.07
C TYR A 396 17.11 -28.10 54.78
N LEU A 397 16.45 -29.18 55.22
CA LEU A 397 15.03 -29.45 54.90
C LEU A 397 14.02 -29.08 56.01
N ASN A 398 14.48 -28.71 57.20
CA ASN A 398 13.63 -28.47 58.38
C ASN A 398 12.91 -27.10 58.42
N GLU A 399 13.07 -26.23 57.40
CA GLU A 399 12.51 -24.86 57.43
C GLU A 399 11.35 -24.62 56.46
N THR A 400 10.68 -25.66 55.96
CA THR A 400 9.55 -25.48 55.05
C THR A 400 8.29 -25.07 55.82
N LYS A 401 8.16 -23.77 56.08
CA LYS A 401 6.94 -23.16 56.63
C LYS A 401 5.73 -23.45 55.72
N PHE A 402 4.61 -23.88 56.31
CA PHE A 402 3.38 -24.16 55.56
C PHE A 402 2.80 -22.89 54.91
N LEU A 403 2.49 -22.96 53.62
CA LEU A 403 1.73 -21.94 52.90
C LEU A 403 0.40 -22.54 52.44
N CYS A 404 -0.71 -21.84 52.68
CA CYS A 404 -2.02 -22.29 52.24
C CYS A 404 -2.14 -22.18 50.70
N PRO A 405 -3.11 -22.87 50.06
CA PRO A 405 -3.24 -22.90 48.60
C PRO A 405 -3.52 -21.53 47.99
N ILE A 406 -4.04 -20.59 48.78
CA ILE A 406 -4.34 -19.22 48.38
C ILE A 406 -3.07 -18.35 48.39
N CYS A 407 -2.20 -18.58 49.37
CA CYS A 407 -0.93 -17.85 49.50
C CYS A 407 0.19 -18.44 48.62
N MET A 408 0.09 -19.73 48.29
CA MET A 408 1.10 -20.44 47.50
C MET A 408 0.85 -20.30 45.99
N ARG A 409 1.20 -19.12 45.45
CA ARG A 409 1.01 -18.76 44.03
C ARG A 409 2.12 -19.29 43.11
N SER A 410 3.38 -19.05 43.47
CA SER A 410 4.55 -19.50 42.73
C SER A 410 5.24 -20.70 43.38
N ARG A 411 6.16 -21.34 42.65
CA ARG A 411 7.23 -22.11 43.29
C ARG A 411 8.15 -21.14 44.00
N ARG A 412 8.64 -21.53 45.19
CA ARG A 412 9.78 -20.83 45.78
C ARG A 412 10.99 -21.10 44.87
N PRO A 413 11.55 -20.09 44.19
CA PRO A 413 12.74 -20.30 43.38
C PRO A 413 13.85 -20.85 44.27
N ARG A 414 14.54 -21.89 43.83
CA ARG A 414 15.77 -22.36 44.47
C ARG A 414 16.89 -21.44 43.95
N LEU A 415 16.94 -20.22 44.51
CA LEU A 415 18.00 -19.25 44.23
C LEU A 415 19.21 -19.55 45.13
#